data_AF-A0A1V9YXB1-F1
#
_entry.id   AF-A0A1V9YXB1-F1
#
_cell.length_a   1.000
_cell.length_b   1.000
_cell.length_c   1.000
_cell.angle_alpha   90.00
_cell.angle_beta   90.00
_cell.angle_gamma   90.00
#
_symmetry.space_group_name_H-M   'P 1'
#
loop_
_entity.id
_entity.type
_entity.pdbx_description
1 polymer ?
#
loop_
_entity_poly.entity_id
_entity_poly.type
_entity_poly.pdbx_seq_one_letter_code
_entity_poly.pdbx_strand_id
1 'polypeptide(L)'
;MAHTRKRQERCYQRYQNSGAVCMEAVLRNIAFKEWKATTQGMFHLRVGAGVAEFPNGVAFLSYLESHEVASLDGEIAYWTSFGITKFVLQYSNQYQNGIEEVIFIRNALGLDTTLHIKTICTTTRGTIWITAYLYSGLQSDFSTLDGN
;
A
#
# COMPACT_ATOMS: atom_id res chain seq x y z
N MET A 1 -3.63 6.70 -10.09
CA MET A 1 -2.55 5.92 -10.77
C MET A 1 -1.98 6.67 -11.99
N ALA A 2 -1.02 6.08 -12.72
CA ALA A 2 -0.47 6.63 -13.97
C ALA A 2 -1.26 6.17 -15.21
N HIS A 3 -2.37 6.85 -15.50
CA HIS A 3 -3.36 6.44 -16.51
C HIS A 3 -3.01 6.76 -17.97
N THR A 4 -1.84 7.33 -18.25
CA THR A 4 -1.40 7.61 -19.62
C THR A 4 0.05 7.21 -19.79
N ARG A 5 0.43 6.79 -21.00
CA ARG A 5 1.81 6.43 -21.32
C ARG A 5 2.82 7.52 -20.94
N LYS A 6 2.52 8.79 -21.30
CA LYS A 6 3.35 9.95 -20.93
C LYS A 6 3.51 10.10 -19.41
N ARG A 7 2.47 9.80 -18.63
CA ARG A 7 2.53 9.85 -17.17
C ARG A 7 3.34 8.68 -16.61
N GLN A 8 3.19 7.47 -17.17
CA GLN A 8 3.97 6.30 -16.79
C GLN A 8 5.46 6.52 -17.04
N GLU A 9 5.84 6.97 -18.23
CA GLU A 9 7.23 7.29 -18.60
C GLU A 9 7.83 8.35 -17.65
N ARG A 10 7.09 9.44 -17.38
CA ARG A 10 7.53 10.45 -16.40
C ARG A 10 7.69 9.87 -14.99
N CYS A 11 6.77 9.01 -14.54
CA CYS A 11 6.84 8.39 -13.22
C CYS A 11 8.05 7.46 -13.11
N TYR A 12 8.31 6.65 -14.13
CA TYR A 12 9.48 5.77 -14.21
C TYR A 12 10.77 6.60 -14.13
N GLN A 13 10.92 7.61 -14.99
CA GLN A 13 12.13 8.44 -15.02
C GLN A 13 12.40 9.20 -13.71
N ARG A 14 11.36 9.69 -13.02
CA ARG A 14 11.52 10.56 -11.84
C ARG A 14 11.47 9.84 -10.51
N TYR A 15 10.78 8.70 -10.44
CA TYR A 15 10.41 8.07 -9.17
C TYR A 15 10.69 6.57 -9.11
N GLN A 16 11.41 5.99 -10.08
CA GLN A 16 11.76 4.56 -10.08
C GLN A 16 12.42 4.05 -8.78
N ASN A 17 13.13 4.91 -8.05
CA ASN A 17 13.78 4.53 -6.79
C ASN A 17 12.84 4.56 -5.56
N SER A 18 11.56 4.93 -5.74
CA SER A 18 10.58 5.03 -4.66
C SER A 18 9.55 3.91 -4.74
N GLY A 19 9.51 3.02 -3.75
CA GLY A 19 8.55 1.90 -3.70
C GLY A 19 7.10 2.38 -3.67
N ALA A 20 6.84 3.60 -3.21
CA ALA A 20 5.52 4.20 -3.16
C ALA A 20 4.85 4.39 -4.55
N VAL A 21 5.61 4.33 -5.66
CA VAL A 21 5.02 4.36 -7.01
C VAL A 21 4.71 2.97 -7.59
N CYS A 22 5.13 1.92 -6.91
CA CYS A 22 4.91 0.53 -7.29
C CYS A 22 3.79 -0.05 -6.43
N MET A 23 2.65 -0.42 -7.03
CA MET A 23 1.52 -0.95 -6.27
C MET A 23 1.85 -2.28 -5.59
N GLU A 24 2.66 -3.14 -6.24
CA GLU A 24 3.14 -4.40 -5.66
C GLU A 24 3.80 -4.21 -4.29
N ALA A 25 4.61 -3.16 -4.12
CA ALA A 25 5.31 -2.87 -2.87
C ALA A 25 4.33 -2.63 -1.71
N VAL A 26 3.11 -2.16 -1.98
CA VAL A 26 2.06 -2.03 -0.96
C VAL A 26 1.35 -3.36 -0.76
N LEU A 27 0.95 -4.03 -1.86
CA LEU A 27 0.12 -5.23 -1.78
C LEU A 27 0.81 -6.42 -1.11
N ARG A 28 2.15 -6.48 -1.15
CA ARG A 28 2.97 -7.49 -0.46
C ARG A 28 3.17 -7.25 1.05
N ASN A 29 2.82 -6.06 1.53
CA ASN A 29 3.04 -5.62 2.91
C ASN A 29 1.73 -5.43 3.68
N ILE A 30 0.64 -6.02 3.19
CA ILE A 30 -0.68 -5.96 3.83
C ILE A 30 -1.32 -7.35 3.84
N ALA A 31 -2.33 -7.53 4.68
CA ALA A 31 -3.24 -8.67 4.59
C ALA A 31 -4.09 -8.56 3.31
N PHE A 32 -3.50 -8.89 2.14
CA PHE A 32 -4.08 -8.63 0.83
C PHE A 32 -5.47 -9.26 0.66
N LYS A 33 -5.66 -10.49 1.15
CA LYS A 33 -6.95 -11.19 1.08
C LYS A 33 -8.07 -10.41 1.79
N GLU A 34 -7.79 -9.90 2.99
CA GLU A 34 -8.74 -9.11 3.78
C GLU A 34 -8.97 -7.75 3.12
N TRP A 35 -7.90 -7.06 2.74
CA TRP A 35 -7.98 -5.79 2.04
C TRP A 35 -8.78 -5.89 0.74
N LYS A 36 -8.52 -6.91 -0.09
CA LYS A 36 -9.23 -7.15 -1.35
C LYS A 36 -10.73 -7.30 -1.11
N ALA A 37 -11.15 -7.98 -0.05
CA ALA A 37 -12.56 -8.10 0.31
C ALA A 37 -13.21 -6.72 0.58
N THR A 38 -12.48 -5.78 1.19
CA THR A 38 -12.99 -4.41 1.41
C THR A 38 -13.20 -3.62 0.12
N THR A 39 -12.55 -4.01 -0.99
CA THR A 39 -12.72 -3.35 -2.30
C THR A 39 -14.00 -3.74 -3.02
N GLN A 40 -14.77 -4.70 -2.50
CA GLN A 40 -16.04 -5.16 -3.09
C GLN A 40 -15.92 -5.57 -4.57
N GLY A 41 -14.78 -6.18 -4.94
CA GLY A 41 -14.49 -6.64 -6.31
C GLY A 41 -13.89 -5.58 -7.24
N MET A 42 -13.87 -4.30 -6.84
CA MET A 42 -13.35 -3.21 -7.68
C MET A 42 -11.87 -3.38 -8.02
N PHE A 43 -11.07 -3.93 -7.10
CA PHE A 43 -9.67 -4.23 -7.39
C PHE A 43 -9.52 -5.21 -8.56
N HIS A 44 -10.31 -6.30 -8.56
CA HIS A 44 -10.22 -7.29 -9.62
C HIS A 44 -10.68 -6.70 -10.96
N LEU A 45 -11.81 -5.98 -10.95
CA LEU A 45 -12.35 -5.37 -12.16
C LEU A 45 -11.42 -4.32 -12.79
N ARG A 46 -10.80 -3.45 -11.97
CA ARG A 46 -10.02 -2.30 -12.46
C ARG A 46 -8.53 -2.56 -12.59
N VAL A 47 -7.98 -3.57 -11.89
CA VAL A 47 -6.55 -3.86 -11.90
C VAL A 47 -6.27 -5.33 -12.14
N GLY A 48 -6.90 -6.23 -11.36
CA GLY A 48 -6.61 -7.66 -11.43
C GLY A 48 -6.84 -8.27 -12.82
N ALA A 49 -7.92 -7.90 -13.51
CA ALA A 49 -8.23 -8.40 -14.85
C ALA A 49 -7.11 -8.07 -15.86
N GLY A 50 -6.66 -6.81 -15.90
CA GLY A 50 -5.55 -6.40 -16.77
C GLY A 50 -4.21 -7.02 -16.37
N VAL A 51 -3.97 -7.22 -15.06
CA VAL A 51 -2.78 -7.95 -14.60
C VAL A 51 -2.80 -9.39 -15.12
N ALA A 52 -3.96 -10.06 -15.10
CA ALA A 52 -4.10 -11.44 -15.54
C ALA A 52 -3.80 -11.66 -17.04
N GLU A 53 -3.84 -10.61 -17.86
CA GLU A 53 -3.48 -10.67 -19.28
C GLU A 53 -1.97 -10.82 -19.51
N PHE A 54 -1.13 -10.51 -18.51
CA PHE A 54 0.32 -10.71 -18.61
C PHE A 54 0.71 -12.17 -18.36
N PRO A 55 1.83 -12.66 -18.97
CA PRO A 55 2.24 -14.06 -18.88
C PRO A 55 2.34 -14.63 -17.46
N ASN A 56 2.82 -13.83 -16.50
CA ASN A 56 2.95 -14.22 -15.09
C ASN A 56 1.86 -13.60 -14.18
N GLY A 57 0.87 -12.94 -14.77
CA GLY A 57 -0.14 -12.16 -14.07
C GLY A 57 -1.02 -12.99 -13.14
N VAL A 58 -1.54 -14.12 -13.63
CA VAL A 58 -2.36 -15.04 -12.84
C VAL A 58 -1.58 -15.64 -11.67
N ALA A 59 -0.31 -16.00 -11.91
CA ALA A 59 0.58 -16.51 -10.86
C ALA A 59 0.86 -15.44 -9.79
N PHE A 60 1.11 -14.19 -10.21
CA PHE A 60 1.30 -13.06 -9.31
C PHE A 60 0.05 -12.77 -8.45
N LEU A 61 -1.14 -12.76 -9.04
CA LEU A 61 -2.39 -12.59 -8.30
C LEU A 61 -2.60 -13.73 -7.29
N SER A 62 -2.34 -14.97 -7.70
CA SER A 62 -2.45 -16.14 -6.82
C SER A 62 -1.44 -16.10 -5.66
N TYR A 63 -0.24 -15.57 -5.91
CA TYR A 63 0.75 -15.28 -4.88
C TYR A 63 0.20 -14.25 -3.89
N LEU A 64 -0.35 -13.13 -4.35
CA LEU A 64 -0.91 -12.11 -3.44
C LEU A 64 -2.03 -12.65 -2.55
N GLU A 65 -2.85 -13.60 -3.02
CA GLU A 65 -3.90 -14.23 -2.21
C GLU A 65 -3.38 -15.09 -1.06
N SER A 66 -2.19 -15.66 -1.20
CA SER A 66 -1.64 -16.67 -0.28
C SER A 66 -0.34 -16.25 0.41
N HIS A 67 0.24 -15.12 0.05
CA HIS A 67 1.48 -14.65 0.64
C HIS A 67 1.34 -14.33 2.13
N GLU A 68 2.41 -14.58 2.85
CA GLU A 68 2.64 -14.01 4.17
C GLU A 68 3.53 -12.77 4.01
N VAL A 69 3.31 -11.77 4.87
CA VAL A 69 4.14 -10.56 4.87
C VAL A 69 5.59 -10.96 5.16
N ALA A 70 6.49 -10.58 4.25
CA ALA A 70 7.91 -10.92 4.37
C ALA A 70 8.53 -10.29 5.64
N SER A 71 9.64 -10.86 6.12
CA SER A 71 10.44 -10.19 7.13
C SER A 71 10.92 -8.84 6.61
N LEU A 72 11.16 -7.89 7.53
CA LEU A 72 11.66 -6.57 7.19
C LEU A 72 12.92 -6.63 6.33
N ASP A 73 13.89 -7.45 6.73
CA ASP A 73 15.15 -7.61 5.99
C ASP A 73 14.93 -8.24 4.61
N GLY A 74 14.01 -9.20 4.50
CA GLY A 74 13.65 -9.82 3.23
C GLY A 74 13.02 -8.84 2.25
N GLU A 75 12.12 -7.98 2.73
CA GLU A 75 11.48 -6.96 1.90
C GLU A 75 12.46 -5.86 1.48
N ILE A 76 13.34 -5.42 2.39
CA ILE A 76 14.41 -4.46 2.08
C ILE A 76 15.33 -5.04 0.99
N ALA A 77 15.74 -6.31 1.12
CA ALA A 77 16.58 -6.98 0.13
C ALA A 77 15.88 -7.07 -1.23
N TYR A 78 14.58 -7.44 -1.23
CA TYR A 78 13.76 -7.49 -2.45
C TYR A 78 13.70 -6.12 -3.13
N TRP A 79 13.30 -5.06 -2.43
CA TRP A 79 13.23 -3.71 -2.97
C TRP A 79 14.58 -3.22 -3.51
N THR A 80 15.66 -3.45 -2.75
CA THR A 80 17.01 -3.03 -3.15
C THR A 80 17.47 -3.73 -4.43
N SER A 81 17.07 -5.00 -4.65
CA SER A 81 17.37 -5.72 -5.90
C SER A 81 16.77 -5.08 -7.15
N PHE A 82 15.70 -4.27 -7.01
CA PHE A 82 15.07 -3.49 -8.07
C PHE A 82 15.47 -2.00 -8.06
N GLY A 83 16.49 -1.62 -7.26
CA GLY A 83 16.95 -0.23 -7.14
C GLY A 83 15.99 0.69 -6.37
N ILE A 84 15.02 0.12 -5.67
CA ILE A 84 14.13 0.85 -4.78
C ILE A 84 14.87 1.10 -3.46
N THR A 85 15.00 2.38 -3.09
CA THR A 85 15.80 2.82 -1.93
C THR A 85 15.01 3.64 -0.91
N LYS A 86 13.77 4.02 -1.26
CA LYS A 86 12.92 4.82 -0.39
C LYS A 86 11.45 4.47 -0.58
N PHE A 87 10.64 4.80 0.42
CA PHE A 87 9.20 4.75 0.33
C PHE A 87 8.63 6.08 0.81
N VAL A 88 8.38 7.00 -0.13
CA VAL A 88 7.91 8.36 0.19
C VAL A 88 6.50 8.52 -0.34
N LEU A 89 5.54 8.60 0.58
CA LEU A 89 4.15 8.90 0.25
C LEU A 89 3.99 10.35 -0.18
N GLN A 90 3.01 10.61 -1.05
CA GLN A 90 2.58 11.97 -1.33
C GLN A 90 1.85 12.53 -0.11
N TYR A 91 2.02 13.83 0.14
CA TYR A 91 1.32 14.49 1.22
C TYR A 91 -0.19 14.47 0.96
N SER A 92 -0.94 13.90 1.91
CA SER A 92 -2.39 13.93 1.97
C SER A 92 -2.82 14.15 3.41
N ASN A 93 -3.91 14.89 3.59
CA ASN A 93 -4.48 15.17 4.90
C ASN A 93 -5.97 14.79 4.97
N GLN A 94 -6.43 13.91 4.08
CA GLN A 94 -7.79 13.37 4.11
C GLN A 94 -8.02 12.45 5.31
N TYR A 95 -6.99 11.70 5.69
CA TYR A 95 -6.98 10.83 6.85
C TYR A 95 -5.91 11.28 7.83
N GLN A 96 -6.21 11.19 9.13
CA GLN A 96 -5.20 11.22 10.16
C GLN A 96 -4.53 9.84 10.18
N ASN A 97 -3.20 9.81 10.04
CA ASN A 97 -2.46 8.56 10.21
C ASN A 97 -2.52 8.12 11.67
N GLY A 98 -2.94 6.87 11.88
CA GLY A 98 -2.85 6.24 13.19
C GLY A 98 -1.41 5.88 13.54
N ILE A 99 -1.09 5.94 14.82
CA ILE A 99 0.20 5.52 15.39
C ILE A 99 -0.09 4.74 16.65
N GLU A 100 0.46 3.54 16.76
CA GLU A 100 0.44 2.75 17.98
C GLU A 100 1.89 2.36 18.32
N GLU A 101 2.38 2.86 19.45
CA GLU A 101 3.71 2.56 19.98
C GLU A 101 3.55 1.72 21.23
N VAL A 102 4.10 0.50 21.21
CA VAL A 102 4.01 -0.47 22.32
C VAL A 102 5.39 -0.96 22.72
N ILE A 103 5.59 -1.20 24.02
CA ILE A 103 6.73 -1.96 24.55
C ILE A 103 6.20 -3.25 25.18
N PHE A 104 6.90 -4.35 24.90
CA PHE A 104 6.70 -5.62 25.59
C PHE A 104 7.64 -5.71 26.79
N ILE A 105 7.07 -5.86 27.98
CA ILE A 105 7.81 -6.06 29.23
C ILE A 105 7.63 -7.52 29.64
N ARG A 106 8.71 -8.31 29.62
CA ARG A 106 8.74 -9.66 30.18
C ARG A 106 9.30 -9.62 31.60
N ASN A 107 8.53 -10.07 32.58
CA ASN A 107 9.02 -10.16 33.95
C ASN A 107 9.90 -11.41 34.18
N ALA A 108 10.53 -11.51 35.34
CA ALA A 108 11.41 -12.64 35.70
C ALA A 108 10.69 -14.00 35.77
N LEU A 109 9.36 -14.02 35.85
CA LEU A 109 8.53 -15.23 35.84
C LEU A 109 8.10 -15.63 34.42
N GLY A 110 8.53 -14.90 33.38
CA GLY A 110 8.19 -15.16 31.99
C GLY A 110 6.82 -14.64 31.55
N LEU A 111 6.17 -13.79 32.35
CA LEU A 111 4.90 -13.16 31.96
C LEU A 111 5.18 -11.91 31.12
N ASP A 112 4.57 -11.85 29.95
CA ASP A 112 4.60 -10.71 29.04
C ASP A 112 3.48 -9.73 29.36
N THR A 113 3.80 -8.44 29.41
CA THR A 113 2.83 -7.35 29.52
C THR A 113 3.09 -6.32 28.43
N THR A 114 2.04 -5.91 27.73
CA THR A 114 2.11 -4.87 26.70
C THR A 114 1.82 -3.51 27.34
N LEU A 115 2.73 -2.56 27.19
CA LEU A 115 2.55 -1.17 27.58
C LEU A 115 2.42 -0.29 26.33
N HIS A 116 1.27 0.37 26.16
CA HIS A 116 1.07 1.36 25.10
C HIS A 116 1.66 2.70 25.52
N ILE A 117 2.65 3.20 24.78
CA ILE A 117 3.29 4.51 25.01
C ILE A 117 2.48 5.61 24.34
N LYS A 118 1.99 5.34 23.14
CA LYS A 118 1.28 6.31 22.31
C LYS A 118 0.25 5.61 21.46
N THR A 119 -0.94 6.20 21.43
CA THR A 119 -2.03 5.74 20.59
C THR A 119 -2.70 6.95 19.95
N ILE A 120 -2.56 7.05 18.63
CA ILE A 120 -3.28 7.99 17.78
C ILE A 120 -4.14 7.12 16.86
N CYS A 121 -5.46 7.30 16.90
CA CYS A 121 -6.34 6.54 16.01
C CYS A 121 -6.28 7.09 14.58
N THR A 122 -6.39 6.17 13.60
CA THR A 122 -6.71 6.56 12.23
C THR A 122 -8.14 7.09 12.17
N THR A 123 -8.33 8.30 11.64
CA THR A 123 -9.67 8.89 11.49
C THR A 123 -9.80 9.66 10.19
N THR A 124 -11.00 9.67 9.61
CA THR A 124 -11.31 10.55 8.48
C THR A 124 -11.40 11.99 8.97
N ARG A 125 -10.79 12.93 8.23
CA ARG A 125 -10.85 14.35 8.56
C ARG A 125 -12.09 15.05 7.97
N GLY A 126 -13.05 14.27 7.44
CA GLY A 126 -14.35 14.76 7.00
C GLY A 126 -14.23 15.84 5.93
N THR A 127 -14.77 17.03 6.18
CA THR A 127 -14.71 18.20 5.28
C THR A 127 -13.52 19.12 5.52
N ILE A 128 -12.65 18.81 6.50
CA ILE A 128 -11.54 19.69 6.96
C ILE A 128 -10.22 19.39 6.22
N TRP A 129 -10.24 18.42 5.31
CA TRP A 129 -9.13 18.13 4.42
C TRP A 129 -9.02 19.19 3.31
N ILE A 130 -7.79 19.55 2.95
CA ILE A 130 -7.50 20.59 1.95
C ILE A 130 -6.61 20.08 0.81
N THR A 131 -6.13 18.83 0.90
CA THR A 131 -5.24 18.23 -0.10
C THR A 131 -5.97 17.58 -1.28
N ALA A 132 -7.29 17.78 -1.41
CA ALA A 132 -8.14 17.17 -2.43
C ALA A 132 -7.63 17.30 -3.86
N TYR A 133 -7.11 18.47 -4.20
CA TYR A 133 -6.61 18.76 -5.53
C TYR A 133 -5.15 18.31 -5.72
N LEU A 134 -4.43 18.03 -4.64
CA LEU A 134 -3.01 17.66 -4.67
C LEU A 134 -2.78 16.16 -4.81
N TYR A 135 -3.78 15.36 -4.44
CA TYR A 135 -3.69 13.90 -4.42
C TYR A 135 -5.05 13.27 -4.75
N SER A 136 -5.07 12.34 -5.69
CA SER A 136 -6.19 11.44 -5.94
C SER A 136 -5.76 10.04 -5.53
N GLY A 137 -6.44 9.47 -4.52
CA GLY A 137 -6.11 8.17 -3.98
C GLY A 137 -6.64 7.02 -4.82
N LEU A 138 -6.17 5.80 -4.50
CA LEU A 138 -6.58 4.58 -5.20
C LEU A 138 -8.10 4.37 -5.19
N GLN A 139 -8.79 4.76 -4.13
CA GLN A 139 -10.25 4.69 -4.05
C GLN A 139 -10.92 5.53 -5.15
N SER A 140 -10.38 6.72 -5.46
CA SER A 140 -10.88 7.54 -6.56
C SER A 140 -10.71 6.83 -7.89
N ASP A 141 -9.56 6.17 -8.10
CA ASP A 141 -9.28 5.37 -9.30
C ASP A 141 -10.27 4.19 -9.45
N PHE A 142 -10.75 3.61 -8.35
CA PHE A 142 -11.80 2.58 -8.41
C PHE A 142 -13.17 3.16 -8.76
N SER A 143 -13.48 4.37 -8.28
CA SER A 143 -14.79 5.01 -8.47
C SER A 143 -15.00 5.68 -9.84
N THR A 144 -13.97 5.75 -10.70
CA THR A 144 -14.15 6.34 -12.04
C THR A 144 -15.14 5.51 -12.86
N LEU A 145 -16.00 6.18 -13.62
CA LEU A 145 -17.05 5.52 -14.39
C LEU A 145 -16.47 4.71 -15.55
N ASP A 146 -15.47 5.24 -16.24
CA ASP A 146 -14.73 4.57 -17.31
C ASP A 146 -13.24 4.36 -16.98
N GLY A 147 -12.66 3.37 -17.65
CA GLY A 147 -11.21 3.19 -17.74
C GLY A 147 -10.64 4.20 -18.74
N ASN A 148 -9.48 4.75 -18.43
CA ASN A 148 -8.77 5.68 -19.30
C ASN A 148 -8.29 5.02 -20.61
#